data_AF-A0AAW1VBT1-F1
#
_entry.id   AF-A0AAW1VBT1-F1
#
_cell.length_a   1.000
_cell.length_b   1.000
_cell.length_c   1.000
_cell.angle_alpha   90.00
_cell.angle_beta   90.00
_cell.angle_gamma   90.00
#
_symmetry.space_group_name_H-M   'P 1'
#
loop_
_entity.id
_entity.type
_entity.pdbx_description
1 polymer ?
#
loop_
_entity_poly.entity_id
_entity_poly.type
_entity_poly.pdbx_seq_one_letter_code
_entity_poly.pdbx_strand_id
1 'polypeptide(L)'
;MSAPQSDCVETSDVLQSFISMYEELPVLWNPSDSNYKNKNKRNAALVKLLSVYEKCKPGATISDVRRKINTIRCNYRKELKK
;
A
#
# COMPACT_ATOMS: atom_id res chain seq x y z
N MET A 1 29.55 3.27 19.21
CA MET A 1 29.38 3.84 17.86
C MET A 1 28.47 2.92 17.06
N SER A 2 27.36 3.46 16.55
CA SER A 2 26.48 2.95 15.48
C SER A 2 25.78 1.59 15.75
N ALA A 3 24.46 1.47 15.75
CA ALA A 3 23.50 2.14 14.87
C ALA A 3 22.22 2.53 15.64
N PRO A 4 21.71 3.77 15.47
CA PRO A 4 20.30 4.01 15.74
C PRO A 4 19.52 3.13 14.77
N GLN A 5 18.72 2.20 15.29
CA GLN A 5 17.74 1.50 14.49
C GLN A 5 16.89 2.58 13.83
N SER A 6 17.07 2.76 12.53
CA SER A 6 16.25 3.61 11.70
C SER A 6 14.87 2.98 11.63
N ASP A 7 14.10 3.08 12.71
CA ASP A 7 12.67 2.90 12.62
C ASP A 7 12.18 4.13 11.88
N CYS A 8 12.13 4.01 10.56
CA CYS A 8 11.47 4.97 9.69
C CYS A 8 10.02 4.97 10.16
N VAL A 9 9.70 5.91 11.06
CA VAL A 9 8.36 6.13 11.56
C VAL A 9 7.46 6.23 10.34
N GLU A 10 6.61 5.21 10.15
CA GLU A 10 5.52 5.28 9.18
C GLU A 10 4.59 6.39 9.68
N THR A 11 4.89 7.64 9.31
CA THR A 11 4.11 8.79 9.76
C THR A 11 2.68 8.62 9.27
N SER A 12 1.73 9.09 10.09
CA SER A 12 0.31 9.08 9.74
C SER A 12 0.07 9.74 8.37
N ASP A 13 0.86 10.75 8.01
CA ASP A 13 0.77 11.47 6.74
C ASP A 13 1.12 10.61 5.52
N VAL A 14 2.16 9.78 5.62
CA VAL A 14 2.53 8.84 4.55
C VAL A 14 1.48 7.76 4.43
N LEU A 15 1.01 7.21 5.56
CA LEU A 15 -0.03 6.20 5.58
C LEU A 15 -1.33 6.75 4.96
N GLN A 16 -1.69 7.98 5.27
CA GLN A 16 -2.85 8.66 4.70
C GLN A 16 -2.69 8.83 3.19
N SER A 17 -1.54 9.32 2.72
CA SER A 17 -1.24 9.44 1.29
C SER A 17 -1.28 8.09 0.57
N PHE A 18 -0.79 7.03 1.22
CA PHE A 18 -0.83 5.66 0.70
C PHE A 18 -2.27 5.14 0.61
N ILE A 19 -3.10 5.37 1.63
CA ILE A 19 -4.50 4.95 1.65
C ILE A 19 -5.31 5.72 0.60
N SER A 20 -5.14 7.05 0.49
CA SER A 20 -5.80 7.85 -0.54
C SER A 20 -5.46 7.36 -1.95
N MET A 21 -4.17 7.17 -2.25
CA MET A 21 -3.73 6.63 -3.54
C MET A 21 -4.28 5.21 -3.76
N TYR A 22 -4.35 4.37 -2.73
CA TYR A 22 -4.90 3.03 -2.84
C TYR A 22 -6.40 3.04 -3.13
N GLU A 23 -7.16 3.94 -2.53
CA GLU A 23 -8.59 4.12 -2.76
C GLU A 23 -8.87 4.54 -4.21
N GLU A 24 -8.05 5.45 -4.77
CA GLU A 24 -8.11 5.89 -6.17
C GLU A 24 -7.75 4.79 -7.19
N LEU A 25 -7.24 3.64 -6.74
CA LEU A 25 -6.81 2.53 -7.60
C LEU A 25 -7.76 1.34 -7.47
N PRO A 26 -8.98 1.37 -8.08
CA PRO A 26 -9.95 0.28 -8.02
C PRO A 26 -9.39 -1.04 -8.57
N VAL A 27 -8.39 -0.99 -9.45
CA VAL A 27 -7.65 -2.15 -9.95
C VAL A 27 -6.98 -3.00 -8.86
N LEU A 28 -6.76 -2.46 -7.65
CA LEU A 28 -6.12 -3.19 -6.54
C LEU A 28 -7.12 -3.84 -5.59
N TRP A 29 -8.30 -3.25 -5.43
CA TRP A 29 -9.25 -3.62 -4.38
C TRP A 29 -10.64 -4.00 -4.89
N ASN A 30 -11.06 -3.47 -6.03
CA ASN A 30 -12.37 -3.70 -6.61
C ASN A 30 -12.34 -4.92 -7.55
N PRO A 31 -12.96 -6.06 -7.17
CA PRO A 31 -13.03 -7.24 -8.03
C PRO A 31 -13.95 -7.06 -9.24
N SER A 32 -14.85 -6.07 -9.20
CA SER A 32 -15.77 -5.75 -10.30
C SER A 32 -15.13 -4.89 -11.39
N ASP A 33 -13.93 -4.35 -11.15
CA ASP A 33 -13.23 -3.55 -12.15
C ASP A 33 -12.66 -4.44 -13.25
N SER A 34 -12.92 -4.11 -14.52
CA SER A 34 -12.39 -4.86 -15.66
C SER A 34 -10.85 -4.89 -15.68
N ASN A 35 -10.22 -3.86 -15.10
CA ASN A 35 -8.78 -3.77 -14.96
C ASN A 35 -8.22 -4.65 -13.84
N TYR A 36 -9.04 -5.15 -12.90
CA TYR A 36 -8.59 -6.03 -11.81
C TYR A 36 -7.93 -7.32 -12.32
N LYS A 37 -8.45 -7.87 -13.44
CA LYS A 37 -7.84 -9.01 -14.14
C LYS A 37 -6.63 -8.63 -14.99
N ASN A 38 -6.41 -7.34 -15.25
CA ASN A 38 -5.31 -6.87 -16.09
C ASN A 38 -4.02 -6.74 -15.28
N LYS A 39 -3.10 -7.70 -15.47
CA LYS A 39 -1.81 -7.76 -14.78
C LYS A 39 -0.98 -6.48 -14.96
N ASN A 40 -1.03 -5.87 -16.14
CA ASN A 40 -0.22 -4.68 -16.45
C ASN A 40 -0.69 -3.48 -15.62
N LYS A 41 -2.00 -3.20 -15.59
CA LYS A 41 -2.53 -2.10 -14.79
C LYS A 41 -2.37 -2.34 -13.29
N ARG A 42 -2.51 -3.60 -12.85
CA ARG A 42 -2.26 -3.96 -11.45
C ARG A 42 -0.82 -3.72 -11.05
N ASN A 43 0.13 -4.07 -11.90
CA ASN A 43 1.55 -3.82 -11.62
C ASN A 43 1.85 -2.31 -11.62
N ALA A 44 1.31 -1.55 -12.57
CA ALA A 44 1.46 -0.10 -12.61
C ALA A 44 0.90 0.59 -11.35
N ALA A 45 -0.26 0.14 -10.86
CA ALA A 45 -0.86 0.62 -9.62
C ALA A 45 0.00 0.29 -8.37
N LEU A 46 0.58 -0.92 -8.32
CA LEU A 46 1.51 -1.30 -7.26
C LEU A 46 2.80 -0.47 -7.29
N VAL A 47 3.34 -0.19 -8.48
CA VAL A 47 4.54 0.66 -8.65
C VAL A 47 4.26 2.11 -8.22
N LYS A 48 3.06 2.63 -8.51
CA LYS A 48 2.64 3.95 -8.00
C LYS A 48 2.62 3.99 -6.47
N LEU A 49 2.00 3.00 -5.83
CA LEU A 49 1.98 2.89 -4.37
C LEU A 49 3.37 2.71 -3.77
N LEU A 50 4.22 1.89 -4.42
CA LEU A 50 5.61 1.72 -4.04
C LEU A 50 6.34 3.06 -4.05
N SER A 51 6.17 3.88 -5.08
CA SER A 51 6.85 5.17 -5.18
C SER A 51 6.47 6.13 -4.04
N VAL A 52 5.24 6.03 -3.51
CA VAL A 52 4.82 6.78 -2.32
C VAL A 52 5.41 6.17 -1.05
N TYR A 53 5.40 4.84 -0.95
CA TYR A 53 5.88 4.11 0.22
C TYR A 53 7.40 4.16 0.37
N GLU A 54 8.14 4.17 -0.74
CA GLU A 54 9.60 4.25 -0.80
C GLU A 54 10.13 5.59 -0.29
N LYS A 55 9.36 6.68 -0.44
CA LYS A 55 9.67 7.99 0.17
C LYS A 55 9.75 7.93 1.70
N CYS A 56 9.03 6.99 2.31
CA CYS A 56 9.02 6.78 3.75
C CYS A 56 9.99 5.68 4.16
N LYS A 57 9.97 4.56 3.43
CA LYS A 57 10.85 3.41 3.67
C LYS A 57 11.74 3.20 2.45
N PRO A 58 12.96 3.77 2.43
CA PRO A 58 13.89 3.54 1.34
C PRO A 58 14.22 2.04 1.25
N GLY A 59 14.05 1.46 0.06
CA GLY A 59 14.24 0.01 -0.17
C GLY A 59 12.99 -0.85 0.06
N ALA A 60 11.82 -0.25 0.25
CA ALA A 60 10.58 -1.00 0.25
C ALA A 60 10.34 -1.66 -1.11
N THR A 61 9.79 -2.88 -1.10
CA THR A 61 9.51 -3.65 -2.31
C THR A 61 8.01 -3.75 -2.59
N ILE A 62 7.64 -4.18 -3.80
CA ILE A 62 6.22 -4.43 -4.15
C ILE A 62 5.61 -5.45 -3.17
N SER A 63 6.41 -6.37 -2.64
CA SER A 63 6.00 -7.34 -1.63
C SER A 63 5.60 -6.68 -0.31
N ASP A 64 6.31 -5.64 0.14
CA ASP A 64 5.97 -4.86 1.33
C ASP A 64 4.65 -4.11 1.14
N VAL A 65 4.49 -3.46 -0.02
CA VAL A 65 3.24 -2.78 -0.41
C VAL A 65 2.07 -3.76 -0.39
N ARG A 66 2.23 -4.96 -0.98
CA ARG A 66 1.20 -6.01 -0.95
C ARG A 66 0.87 -6.46 0.46
N ARG A 67 1.88 -6.64 1.31
CA ARG A 67 1.69 -7.00 2.73
C ARG A 67 0.88 -5.92 3.44
N LYS A 68 1.22 -4.64 3.25
CA LYS A 68 0.53 -3.50 3.85
C LYS A 68 -0.94 -3.43 3.41
N ILE A 69 -1.20 -3.58 2.11
CA ILE A 69 -2.56 -3.66 1.54
C ILE A 69 -3.35 -4.81 2.20
N ASN A 70 -2.74 -5.98 2.35
CA ASN A 70 -3.41 -7.12 2.98
C ASN A 70 -3.77 -6.83 4.45
N THR A 71 -2.86 -6.21 5.20
CA THR A 71 -3.12 -5.75 6.57
C THR A 71 -4.28 -4.75 6.63
N ILE A 72 -4.30 -3.74 5.75
CA ILE A 72 -5.38 -2.75 5.64
C ILE A 72 -6.70 -3.46 5.35
N ARG A 73 -6.74 -4.38 4.37
CA ARG A 73 -7.95 -5.16 4.05
C ARG A 73 -8.44 -6.00 5.22
N CYS A 74 -7.53 -6.63 5.96
CA CYS A 74 -7.89 -7.41 7.15
C CYS A 74 -8.47 -6.53 8.25
N ASN A 75 -7.87 -5.37 8.53
CA ASN A 75 -8.37 -4.43 9.53
C ASN A 75 -9.71 -3.81 9.10
N TYR A 76 -9.82 -3.34 7.85
CA TYR A 76 -11.06 -2.78 7.32
C TYR A 76 -12.22 -3.77 7.38
N ARG A 77 -11.99 -5.04 7.03
CA ARG A 77 -13.01 -6.10 7.16
C ARG A 77 -13.39 -6.39 8.62
N LYS A 78 -12.48 -6.24 9.57
CA LYS A 78 -12.79 -6.41 11.00
C LYS A 78 -13.64 -5.26 11.51
N GLU A 79 -13.29 -4.03 11.15
CA GLU A 79 -14.04 -2.83 11.54
C GLU A 79 -15.42 -2.78 10.87
N LEU A 80 -15.57 -3.21 9.62
CA LEU A 80 -16.86 -3.32 8.94
C LEU A 80 -17.82 -4.38 9.50
N LYS A 81 -17.30 -5.35 10.28
CA LYS A 81 -18.10 -6.43 10.88
C LYS A 81 -18.47 -6.16 12.34
N LYS A 82 -18.05 -5.02 12.89
CA LYS A 82 -18.53 -4.50 14.16
C LYS A 82 -19.77 -3.65 13.92
#